data_AF-A0A9Q3P816-F1
#
_entry.id   AF-A0A9Q3P816-F1
#
_cell.length_a   1.000
_cell.length_b   1.000
_cell.length_c   1.000
_cell.angle_alpha   90.00
_cell.angle_beta   90.00
_cell.angle_gamma   90.00
#
_symmetry.space_group_name_H-M   'P 1'
#
loop_
_entity.id
_entity.type
_entity.pdbx_description
1 polymer ?
#
loop_
_entity_poly.entity_id
_entity_poly.type
_entity_poly.pdbx_seq_one_letter_code
_entity_poly.pdbx_strand_id
1 'polypeptide(L)'
;MRKELINVLYTHKNYFASDDEPLGAIKGNEVDIHINIDRPYPPVLGRPAYPASSRAREALEKQIQKLIQLGVLRKLCHNDQAKVKTPVIIAWNNDKSRFVGVFRALNTYTVPDRYPIPRIQEALTQLSKGKYITSMDALKGSHKNVLIPKTNRLLRGITHCGIYEYLRMPLDIRNAPSHYQRMMNTIFPTRLSEGWPIIYIYDITICCSSLCLHLEILARILDKGIGVNMKISLKKCNFDLKNLRLWDMLFLG
;
A
#
# COMPACT_ATOMS: atom_id res chain seq x y z
N MET A 1 22.29 -7.49 -21.03
CA MET A 1 21.93 -7.10 -19.64
C MET A 1 21.08 -5.83 -19.56
N ARG A 2 21.62 -4.61 -19.75
CA ARG A 2 20.83 -3.36 -19.60
C ARG A 2 19.67 -3.22 -20.60
N LYS A 3 19.90 -3.56 -21.87
CA LYS A 3 18.88 -3.48 -22.94
C LYS A 3 17.70 -4.44 -22.70
N GLU A 4 17.98 -5.66 -22.24
CA GLU A 4 16.95 -6.68 -22.01
C GLU A 4 16.03 -6.29 -20.85
N LEU A 5 16.60 -5.81 -19.73
CA LEU A 5 15.80 -5.29 -18.62
C LEU A 5 14.93 -4.12 -19.07
N ILE A 6 15.50 -3.14 -19.79
CA ILE A 6 14.74 -2.00 -20.31
C ILE A 6 13.61 -2.48 -21.22
N ASN A 7 13.86 -3.47 -22.09
CA ASN A 7 12.83 -4.02 -22.96
C ASN A 7 11.68 -4.65 -22.17
N VAL A 8 11.99 -5.43 -21.13
CA VAL A 8 10.97 -5.99 -20.21
C VAL A 8 10.17 -4.86 -19.57
N LEU A 9 10.83 -3.86 -18.97
CA LEU A 9 10.13 -2.74 -18.30
C LEU A 9 9.28 -1.91 -19.27
N TYR A 10 9.78 -1.68 -20.48
CA TYR A 10 9.07 -0.91 -21.51
C TYR A 10 7.82 -1.65 -22.00
N THR A 11 7.94 -2.95 -22.25
CA THR A 11 6.82 -3.81 -22.68
C THR A 11 5.72 -3.84 -21.62
N HIS A 12 6.09 -3.78 -20.34
CA HIS A 12 5.16 -3.81 -19.20
C HIS A 12 4.91 -2.43 -18.57
N LYS A 13 5.08 -1.34 -19.33
CA LYS A 13 4.96 0.04 -18.81
C LYS A 13 3.65 0.32 -18.06
N ASN A 14 2.56 -0.36 -18.44
CA ASN A 14 1.24 -0.21 -17.83
C ASN A 14 1.15 -0.72 -16.38
N TYR A 15 2.11 -1.54 -15.95
CA TYR A 15 2.26 -1.95 -14.56
C TYR A 15 2.78 -0.83 -13.66
N PHE A 16 3.43 0.18 -14.24
CA PHE A 16 3.99 1.28 -13.48
C PHE A 16 3.02 2.47 -13.48
N ALA A 17 2.92 3.16 -12.34
CA ALA A 17 2.17 4.39 -12.20
C ALA A 17 3.04 5.51 -11.65
N SER A 18 2.79 6.72 -12.11
CA SER A 18 3.22 7.94 -11.44
C SER A 18 2.40 8.20 -10.16
N ASP A 19 2.88 9.16 -9.34
CA ASP A 19 2.27 9.51 -8.05
C ASP A 19 0.90 10.20 -8.17
N ASP A 20 0.49 10.55 -9.39
CA ASP A 20 -0.70 11.35 -9.71
C ASP A 20 -1.69 10.58 -10.59
N GLU A 21 -1.37 9.34 -10.98
CA GLU A 21 -2.27 8.46 -11.70
C GLU A 21 -3.28 7.76 -10.78
N PRO A 22 -4.48 7.42 -11.30
CA PRO A 22 -5.47 6.68 -10.55
C PRO A 22 -4.90 5.35 -10.07
N LEU A 23 -4.99 5.15 -8.76
CA LEU A 23 -4.61 3.91 -8.10
C LEU A 23 -5.56 2.81 -8.61
N GLY A 24 -5.01 1.85 -9.35
CA GLY A 24 -5.76 0.67 -9.80
C GLY A 24 -6.54 0.01 -8.65
N ALA A 25 -7.53 -0.81 -8.97
CA ALA A 25 -8.34 -1.50 -7.97
C ALA A 25 -8.18 -3.01 -8.14
N ILE A 26 -7.66 -3.68 -7.11
CA ILE A 26 -7.61 -5.13 -7.05
C ILE A 26 -8.98 -5.59 -6.57
N LYS A 27 -9.82 -6.05 -7.52
CA LYS A 27 -11.18 -6.55 -7.23
C LYS A 27 -11.12 -7.92 -6.55
N GLY A 28 -12.13 -8.24 -5.72
CA GLY A 28 -12.25 -9.55 -5.06
C GLY A 28 -11.36 -9.72 -3.83
N ASN A 29 -10.70 -8.65 -3.39
CA ASN A 29 -9.92 -8.58 -2.15
C ASN A 29 -10.36 -7.37 -1.33
N GLU A 30 -11.66 -7.12 -1.27
CA GLU A 30 -12.21 -6.02 -0.50
C GLU A 30 -11.91 -6.20 1.00
N VAL A 31 -11.60 -5.09 1.66
CA VAL A 31 -11.23 -5.10 3.08
C VAL A 31 -12.49 -5.03 3.93
N ASP A 32 -12.64 -6.02 4.81
CA ASP A 32 -13.64 -6.03 5.87
C ASP A 32 -12.98 -6.03 7.25
N ILE A 33 -13.23 -4.99 8.03
CA ILE A 33 -12.74 -4.84 9.40
C ILE A 33 -13.85 -5.24 10.37
N HIS A 34 -13.55 -6.26 11.15
CA HIS A 34 -14.39 -6.73 12.23
C HIS A 34 -13.94 -6.11 13.56
N ILE A 35 -14.88 -5.54 14.30
CA ILE A 35 -14.69 -5.06 15.66
C ILE A 35 -15.44 -5.95 16.64
N ASN A 36 -14.91 -6.13 17.85
CA ASN A 36 -15.47 -7.01 18.89
C ASN A 36 -16.44 -6.28 19.84
N ILE A 37 -17.07 -5.22 19.38
CA ILE A 37 -17.97 -4.38 20.17
C ILE A 37 -19.23 -4.05 19.37
N ASP A 38 -20.35 -4.00 20.08
CA ASP A 38 -21.64 -3.59 19.53
C ASP A 38 -21.97 -2.14 19.91
N ARG A 39 -23.08 -1.64 19.36
CA ARG A 39 -23.59 -0.31 19.71
C ARG A 39 -24.24 -0.35 21.10
N PRO A 40 -24.13 0.72 21.91
CA PRO A 40 -23.46 2.00 21.61
C PRO A 40 -21.93 1.90 21.65
N TYR A 41 -21.26 2.59 20.71
CA TYR A 41 -19.79 2.58 20.66
C TYR A 41 -19.18 3.40 21.81
N PRO A 42 -18.03 2.96 22.37
CA PRO A 42 -17.29 3.72 23.36
C PRO A 42 -16.92 5.14 22.85
N PRO A 43 -17.00 6.19 23.70
CA PRO A 43 -16.65 7.57 23.31
C PRO A 43 -15.24 7.72 22.73
N VAL A 44 -14.32 6.84 23.13
CA VAL A 44 -12.94 6.79 22.63
C VAL A 44 -12.84 6.55 21.11
N LEU A 45 -13.89 6.01 20.47
CA LEU A 45 -13.98 5.84 19.02
C LEU A 45 -14.52 7.07 18.28
N GLY A 46 -15.00 8.10 18.99
CA GLY A 46 -15.60 9.31 18.42
C GLY A 46 -14.81 10.56 18.82
N ARG A 47 -13.51 10.61 18.51
CA ARG A 47 -12.63 11.70 18.97
C ARG A 47 -12.79 12.96 18.11
N PRO A 48 -12.61 14.17 18.69
CA PRO A 48 -12.57 15.42 17.92
C PRO A 48 -11.28 15.54 17.09
N ALA A 49 -11.24 16.51 16.17
CA ALA A 49 -10.01 16.87 15.48
C ALA A 49 -8.96 17.39 16.47
N TYR A 50 -7.69 17.07 16.22
CA TYR A 50 -6.60 17.68 16.96
C TYR A 50 -6.31 19.10 16.46
N PRO A 51 -5.88 20.02 17.34
CA PRO A 51 -5.31 21.29 16.93
C PRO A 51 -4.12 21.06 15.98
N ALA A 52 -4.03 21.86 14.93
CA ALA A 52 -2.96 21.77 13.93
C ALA A 52 -2.35 23.16 13.70
N SER A 53 -1.01 23.21 13.59
CA SER A 53 -0.28 24.43 13.22
C SER A 53 -0.64 24.89 11.82
N SER A 54 -0.39 26.16 11.48
CA SER A 54 -0.68 26.70 10.14
C SER A 54 -0.07 25.86 9.02
N ARG A 55 1.22 25.50 9.16
CA ARG A 55 1.92 24.59 8.23
C ARG A 55 1.22 23.23 8.08
N ALA A 56 0.75 22.65 9.19
CA ALA A 56 0.04 21.37 9.15
C ALA A 56 -1.35 21.49 8.51
N ARG A 57 -2.06 22.60 8.72
CA ARG A 57 -3.37 22.86 8.12
C ARG A 57 -3.29 22.98 6.60
N GLU A 58 -2.34 23.75 6.09
CA GLU A 58 -2.09 23.85 4.64
C GLU A 58 -1.73 22.49 4.03
N ALA A 59 -0.90 21.71 4.72
CA ALA A 59 -0.55 20.36 4.27
C ALA A 59 -1.77 19.42 4.30
N LEU A 60 -2.62 19.49 5.32
CA LEU A 60 -3.88 18.72 5.40
C LEU A 60 -4.79 19.05 4.22
N GLU A 61 -5.03 20.32 3.94
CA GLU A 61 -5.92 20.76 2.86
C GLU A 61 -5.43 20.25 1.50
N LYS A 62 -4.14 20.40 1.20
CA LYS A 62 -3.51 19.88 -0.02
C LYS A 62 -3.64 18.36 -0.13
N GLN A 63 -3.34 17.62 0.94
CA GLN A 63 -3.43 16.16 0.94
C GLN A 63 -4.88 15.67 0.82
N ILE A 64 -5.83 16.32 1.48
CA ILE A 64 -7.27 16.00 1.38
C ILE A 64 -7.73 16.12 -0.07
N GLN A 65 -7.43 17.24 -0.74
CA GLN A 65 -7.82 17.45 -2.13
C GLN A 65 -7.23 16.37 -3.04
N LYS A 66 -5.92 16.08 -2.89
CA LYS A 66 -5.26 15.00 -3.65
C LYS A 66 -5.91 13.64 -3.41
N LEU A 67 -6.20 13.29 -2.15
CA LEU A 67 -6.79 11.98 -1.82
C LEU A 67 -8.26 11.86 -2.25
N ILE A 68 -9.00 12.97 -2.34
CA ILE A 68 -10.35 12.97 -2.93
C ILE A 68 -10.27 12.76 -4.44
N GLN A 69 -9.36 13.46 -5.14
CA GLN A 69 -9.15 13.28 -6.58
C GLN A 69 -8.73 11.84 -6.92
N LEU A 70 -7.91 11.21 -6.07
CA LEU A 70 -7.50 9.82 -6.22
C LEU A 70 -8.59 8.80 -5.80
N GLY A 71 -9.76 9.25 -5.33
CA GLY A 71 -10.85 8.38 -4.87
C GLY A 71 -10.52 7.57 -3.61
N VAL A 72 -9.56 8.05 -2.80
CA VAL A 72 -9.18 7.44 -1.51
C VAL A 72 -10.09 7.94 -0.38
N LEU A 73 -10.49 9.22 -0.44
CA LEU A 73 -11.34 9.87 0.54
C LEU A 73 -12.63 10.39 -0.09
N ARG A 74 -13.69 10.45 0.70
CA ARG A 74 -14.92 11.16 0.37
C ARG A 74 -15.34 12.05 1.54
N LYS A 75 -15.68 13.32 1.26
CA LYS A 75 -16.22 14.23 2.27
C LYS A 75 -17.64 13.80 2.67
N LEU A 76 -17.92 13.78 3.97
CA LEU A 76 -19.25 13.48 4.50
C LEU A 76 -20.06 14.78 4.63
N CYS A 77 -21.28 14.82 4.08
CA CYS A 77 -22.14 16.02 4.09
C CYS A 77 -22.88 16.23 5.43
N HIS A 78 -23.19 15.14 6.16
CA HIS A 78 -23.90 15.21 7.43
C HIS A 78 -23.07 14.59 8.56
N ASN A 79 -22.61 15.44 9.49
CA ASN A 79 -21.71 15.04 10.58
C ASN A 79 -22.41 14.21 11.67
N ASP A 80 -23.72 14.33 11.82
CA ASP A 80 -24.50 13.66 12.87
C ASP A 80 -24.50 12.13 12.75
N GLN A 81 -24.14 11.61 11.58
CA GLN A 81 -24.04 10.16 11.34
C GLN A 81 -22.65 9.58 11.65
N ALA A 82 -21.68 10.40 12.09
CA ALA A 82 -20.29 9.99 12.32
C ALA A 82 -19.97 9.73 13.80
N LYS A 83 -20.58 8.68 14.37
CA LYS A 83 -20.31 8.21 15.74
C LYS A 83 -18.87 7.68 15.92
N VAL A 84 -18.33 7.02 14.90
CA VAL A 84 -16.93 6.55 14.86
C VAL A 84 -16.14 7.48 13.95
N LYS A 85 -15.10 8.10 14.50
CA LYS A 85 -14.17 9.00 13.80
C LYS A 85 -12.88 9.14 14.58
N THR A 86 -11.76 9.20 13.86
CA THR A 86 -10.44 9.46 14.42
C THR A 86 -9.91 10.81 13.98
N PRO A 87 -9.20 11.56 14.84
CA PRO A 87 -8.40 12.68 14.38
C PRO A 87 -7.40 12.20 13.33
N VAL A 88 -7.09 13.13 12.41
CA VAL A 88 -6.04 12.98 11.41
C VAL A 88 -4.92 13.96 11.72
N ILE A 89 -3.69 13.52 11.49
CA ILE A 89 -2.49 14.33 11.61
C ILE A 89 -1.69 14.33 10.29
N ILE A 90 -0.77 15.27 10.18
CA ILE A 90 0.28 15.22 9.16
C ILE A 90 1.55 14.68 9.78
N ALA A 91 2.04 13.56 9.24
CA ALA A 91 3.39 13.09 9.49
C ALA A 91 4.34 13.68 8.45
N TRP A 92 5.43 14.27 8.91
CA TRP A 92 6.48 14.83 8.05
C TRP A 92 7.63 13.84 7.92
N ASN A 93 8.11 13.65 6.69
CA ASN A 93 9.36 12.97 6.42
C ASN A 93 10.16 13.85 5.46
N ASN A 94 11.14 14.58 6.00
CA ASN A 94 11.77 15.73 5.34
C ASN A 94 10.66 16.70 4.86
N ASP A 95 10.67 17.07 3.58
CA ASP A 95 9.67 17.98 2.99
C ASP A 95 8.38 17.27 2.53
N LYS A 96 8.29 15.95 2.70
CA LYS A 96 7.10 15.18 2.30
C LYS A 96 6.12 15.05 3.46
N SER A 97 4.92 15.59 3.27
CA SER A 97 3.79 15.42 4.20
C SER A 97 2.96 14.17 3.87
N ARG A 98 2.43 13.51 4.90
CA ARG A 98 1.53 12.35 4.76
C ARG A 98 0.30 12.54 5.63
N PHE A 99 -0.87 12.27 5.06
CA PHE A 99 -2.17 12.24 5.76
C PHE A 99 -2.31 10.93 6.56
N VAL A 100 -2.37 11.01 7.88
CA VAL A 100 -2.32 9.86 8.79
C VAL A 100 -3.51 9.85 9.73
N GLY A 101 -4.34 8.81 9.64
CA GLY A 101 -5.46 8.60 10.55
C GLY A 101 -5.00 7.94 11.85
N VAL A 102 -5.36 8.50 13.00
CA VAL A 102 -4.88 8.00 14.32
C VAL A 102 -5.75 6.82 14.82
N PHE A 103 -5.77 5.71 14.08
CA PHE A 103 -6.65 4.55 14.34
C PHE A 103 -6.32 3.74 15.61
N ARG A 104 -5.49 4.24 16.53
CA ARG A 104 -5.09 3.52 17.75
C ARG A 104 -6.29 3.03 18.56
N ALA A 105 -7.29 3.89 18.75
CA ALA A 105 -8.53 3.53 19.45
C ALA A 105 -9.35 2.46 18.70
N LEU A 106 -9.44 2.54 17.37
CA LEU A 106 -10.14 1.53 16.59
C LEU A 106 -9.42 0.19 16.63
N ASN A 107 -8.08 0.22 16.58
CA ASN A 107 -7.23 -0.96 16.57
C ASN A 107 -7.36 -1.79 17.86
N THR A 108 -7.66 -1.19 19.01
CA THR A 108 -7.88 -1.94 20.27
C THR A 108 -9.12 -2.82 20.23
N TYR A 109 -10.15 -2.40 19.51
CA TYR A 109 -11.41 -3.14 19.34
C TYR A 109 -11.46 -3.96 18.05
N THR A 110 -10.47 -3.80 17.17
CA THR A 110 -10.39 -4.57 15.92
C THR A 110 -9.97 -6.00 16.24
N VAL A 111 -10.76 -6.97 15.78
CA VAL A 111 -10.43 -8.40 15.88
C VAL A 111 -9.15 -8.64 15.07
N PRO A 112 -8.06 -9.12 15.69
CA PRO A 112 -6.80 -9.32 14.99
C PRO A 112 -6.91 -10.38 13.88
N ASP A 113 -6.49 -10.02 12.68
CA ASP A 113 -6.27 -10.94 11.57
C ASP A 113 -4.91 -11.63 11.74
N ARG A 114 -4.93 -12.92 12.10
CA ARG A 114 -3.74 -13.75 12.37
C ARG A 114 -3.22 -14.49 11.13
N TYR A 115 -3.36 -13.90 9.95
CA TYR A 115 -2.78 -14.47 8.73
C TYR A 115 -1.26 -14.66 8.86
N PRO A 116 -0.69 -15.80 8.42
CA PRO A 116 0.74 -16.06 8.55
C PRO A 116 1.55 -15.10 7.66
N ILE A 117 2.37 -14.26 8.30
CA ILE A 117 3.37 -13.44 7.61
C ILE A 117 4.71 -14.19 7.69
N PRO A 118 5.45 -14.34 6.57
CA PRO A 118 6.74 -15.01 6.57
C PRO A 118 7.71 -14.40 7.58
N ARG A 119 8.58 -15.22 8.17
CA ARG A 119 9.63 -14.68 9.04
C ARG A 119 10.68 -13.98 8.19
N ILE A 120 11.12 -12.80 8.62
CA ILE A 120 12.14 -12.04 7.91
C ILE A 120 13.42 -12.87 7.67
N GLN A 121 13.79 -13.75 8.62
CA GLN A 121 14.95 -14.62 8.48
C GLN A 121 14.83 -15.60 7.32
N GLU A 122 13.63 -16.14 7.07
CA GLU A 122 13.38 -17.07 5.96
C GLU A 122 13.53 -16.34 4.62
N ALA A 123 13.02 -15.11 4.53
CA ALA A 123 13.20 -14.26 3.36
C ALA A 123 14.70 -13.94 3.12
N LEU A 124 15.43 -13.56 4.17
CA LEU A 124 16.87 -13.25 4.07
C LEU A 124 17.73 -14.45 3.65
N THR A 125 17.47 -15.64 4.19
CA THR A 125 18.18 -16.88 3.84
C THR A 125 17.97 -17.28 2.37
N GLN A 126 16.81 -16.94 1.80
CA GLN A 126 16.59 -17.14 0.36
C GLN A 126 17.32 -16.09 -0.48
N LEU A 127 17.30 -14.83 -0.04
CA LEU A 127 18.01 -13.73 -0.73
C LEU A 127 19.52 -13.93 -0.79
N SER A 128 20.13 -14.50 0.26
CA SER A 128 21.58 -14.72 0.31
C SER A 128 22.09 -15.72 -0.73
N LYS A 129 21.21 -16.50 -1.36
CA LYS A 129 21.58 -17.53 -2.35
C LYS A 129 21.54 -17.03 -3.80
N GLY A 130 20.91 -15.89 -4.07
CA GLY A 130 20.80 -15.39 -5.43
C GLY A 130 21.92 -14.46 -5.86
N LYS A 131 22.17 -14.45 -7.16
CA LYS A 131 23.17 -13.62 -7.84
C LYS A 131 22.56 -12.34 -8.40
N TYR A 132 21.28 -12.37 -8.76
CA TYR A 132 20.49 -11.28 -9.34
C TYR A 132 19.29 -11.03 -8.43
N ILE A 133 19.07 -9.77 -8.08
CA ILE A 133 18.02 -9.37 -7.14
C ILE A 133 17.19 -8.24 -7.75
N THR A 134 15.87 -8.33 -7.63
CA THR A 134 14.97 -7.23 -7.91
C THR A 134 14.00 -7.09 -6.76
N SER A 135 13.90 -5.90 -6.19
CA SER A 135 12.96 -5.58 -5.13
C SER A 135 11.98 -4.52 -5.63
N MET A 136 10.70 -4.70 -5.36
CA MET A 136 9.63 -3.82 -5.76
C MET A 136 8.76 -3.50 -4.55
N ASP A 137 8.76 -2.24 -4.11
CA ASP A 137 7.89 -1.75 -3.04
C ASP A 137 6.51 -1.40 -3.62
N ALA A 138 5.52 -2.15 -3.16
CA ALA A 138 4.11 -2.01 -3.50
C ALA A 138 3.30 -1.34 -2.37
N LEU A 139 3.95 -0.60 -1.46
CA LEU A 139 3.37 0.01 -0.24
C LEU A 139 2.33 1.09 -0.53
N LYS A 140 2.52 1.87 -1.61
CA LYS A 140 1.45 2.76 -2.13
C LYS A 140 0.24 1.99 -2.65
N GLY A 141 0.36 0.67 -2.79
CA GLY A 141 -0.71 -0.24 -3.15
C GLY A 141 -1.75 -0.47 -2.07
N SER A 142 -1.52 -0.10 -0.82
CA SER A 142 -2.54 -0.17 0.24
C SER A 142 -3.80 0.64 -0.11
N HIS A 143 -3.63 1.82 -0.69
CA HIS A 143 -4.73 2.66 -1.20
C HIS A 143 -5.41 2.09 -2.45
N LYS A 144 -5.03 0.89 -2.93
CA LYS A 144 -5.75 0.16 -3.97
C LYS A 144 -6.80 -0.78 -3.40
N ASN A 145 -6.68 -1.15 -2.12
CA ASN A 145 -7.59 -2.11 -1.51
C ASN A 145 -8.89 -1.39 -1.18
N VAL A 146 -9.96 -1.78 -1.87
CA VAL A 146 -11.28 -1.20 -1.72
C VAL A 146 -11.87 -1.67 -0.40
N LEU A 147 -12.44 -0.74 0.36
CA LEU A 147 -13.13 -1.04 1.61
C LEU A 147 -14.60 -1.35 1.32
N ILE A 148 -15.19 -2.30 2.06
CA ILE A 148 -16.64 -2.52 1.97
C ILE A 148 -17.41 -1.38 2.66
N PRO A 149 -18.68 -1.08 2.28
CA PRO A 149 -19.44 0.03 2.85
C PRO A 149 -19.56 0.03 4.37
N LYS A 150 -19.61 -1.16 5.00
CA LYS A 150 -19.64 -1.30 6.47
C LYS A 150 -18.33 -0.80 7.11
N THR A 151 -17.20 -1.12 6.49
CA THR A 151 -15.85 -0.75 6.96
C THR A 151 -15.57 0.74 6.74
N ASN A 152 -16.06 1.32 5.63
CA ASN A 152 -16.00 2.77 5.39
C ASN A 152 -16.51 3.55 6.60
N ARG A 153 -17.63 3.10 7.18
CA ARG A 153 -18.27 3.78 8.33
C ARG A 153 -17.43 3.74 9.62
N LEU A 154 -16.53 2.76 9.74
CA LEU A 154 -15.58 2.63 10.85
C LEU A 154 -14.29 3.42 10.60
N LEU A 155 -13.95 3.65 9.33
CA LEU A 155 -12.75 4.35 8.89
C LEU A 155 -13.07 5.77 8.45
N ARG A 156 -13.22 6.66 9.43
CA ARG A 156 -13.48 8.08 9.20
C ARG A 156 -12.43 8.95 9.89
N GLY A 157 -11.87 9.89 9.15
CA GLY A 157 -10.98 10.93 9.65
C GLY A 157 -11.74 12.23 9.93
N ILE A 158 -11.41 12.92 11.02
CA ILE A 158 -11.89 14.29 11.29
C ILE A 158 -10.71 15.27 11.28
N THR A 159 -10.89 16.39 10.58
CA THR A 159 -9.96 17.52 10.52
C THR A 159 -10.72 18.83 10.75
N HIS A 160 -10.00 19.96 10.71
CA HIS A 160 -10.62 21.29 10.70
C HIS A 160 -11.47 21.55 9.44
N CYS A 161 -11.29 20.78 8.37
CA CYS A 161 -12.06 20.91 7.12
C CYS A 161 -13.37 20.09 7.13
N GLY A 162 -13.56 19.22 8.13
CA GLY A 162 -14.72 18.35 8.28
C GLY A 162 -14.38 16.87 8.45
N ILE A 163 -15.37 16.01 8.20
CA ILE A 163 -15.25 14.55 8.32
C ILE A 163 -15.10 13.93 6.93
N TYR A 164 -14.16 13.01 6.81
CA TYR A 164 -13.84 12.30 5.58
C TYR A 164 -13.90 10.80 5.82
N GLU A 165 -14.56 10.09 4.91
CA GLU A 165 -14.66 8.64 4.93
C GLU A 165 -13.60 8.05 3.99
N TYR A 166 -12.85 7.06 4.48
CA TYR A 166 -11.92 6.31 3.64
C TYR A 166 -12.72 5.36 2.75
N LEU A 167 -12.38 5.34 1.46
CA LEU A 167 -12.88 4.39 0.46
C LEU A 167 -11.85 3.29 0.17
N ARG A 168 -10.60 3.55 0.54
CA ARG A 168 -9.46 2.65 0.37
C ARG A 168 -8.75 2.45 1.70
N MET A 169 -8.14 1.29 1.87
CA MET A 169 -7.48 0.92 3.11
C MET A 169 -6.39 1.95 3.50
N PRO A 170 -6.47 2.56 4.71
CA PRO A 170 -5.36 3.32 5.26
C PRO A 170 -4.27 2.37 5.75
N LEU A 171 -3.01 2.84 5.77
CA LEU A 171 -1.87 2.02 6.22
C LEU A 171 -1.87 1.73 7.72
N ASP A 172 -2.49 2.61 8.52
CA ASP A 172 -2.35 2.62 9.99
C ASP A 172 -3.37 1.73 10.73
N ILE A 173 -4.16 0.93 10.01
CA ILE A 173 -5.11 -0.01 10.61
C ILE A 173 -4.42 -1.32 11.00
N ARG A 174 -4.89 -1.93 12.08
CA ARG A 174 -4.29 -3.14 12.68
C ARG A 174 -4.06 -4.27 11.68
N ASN A 175 -5.05 -4.54 10.82
CA ASN A 175 -5.05 -5.71 9.95
C ASN A 175 -4.49 -5.42 8.54
N ALA A 176 -4.01 -4.21 8.26
CA ALA A 176 -3.47 -3.86 6.94
C ALA A 176 -2.35 -4.80 6.47
N PRO A 177 -1.33 -5.12 7.30
CA PRO A 177 -0.26 -6.05 6.89
C PRO A 177 -0.78 -7.46 6.57
N SER A 178 -1.61 -8.03 7.45
CA SER A 178 -2.17 -9.38 7.29
C SER A 178 -3.04 -9.48 6.05
N HIS A 179 -3.93 -8.50 5.83
CA HIS A 179 -4.76 -8.45 4.64
C HIS A 179 -3.91 -8.32 3.37
N TYR A 180 -2.92 -7.43 3.37
CA TYR A 180 -2.07 -7.22 2.21
C TYR A 180 -1.24 -8.47 1.88
N GLN A 181 -0.64 -9.12 2.87
CA GLN A 181 0.09 -10.39 2.68
C GLN A 181 -0.83 -11.46 2.08
N ARG A 182 -2.06 -11.63 2.60
CA ARG A 182 -3.01 -12.61 2.06
C ARG A 182 -3.39 -12.32 0.61
N MET A 183 -3.67 -11.07 0.30
CA MET A 183 -3.96 -10.63 -1.07
C MET A 183 -2.77 -10.95 -1.99
N MET A 184 -1.55 -10.61 -1.59
CA MET A 184 -0.36 -10.88 -2.39
C MET A 184 -0.07 -12.37 -2.57
N ASN A 185 -0.27 -13.20 -1.53
CA ASN A 185 -0.15 -14.66 -1.67
C ASN A 185 -1.22 -15.25 -2.59
N THR A 186 -2.39 -14.62 -2.69
CA THR A 186 -3.47 -15.04 -3.60
C THR A 186 -3.14 -14.69 -5.05
N ILE A 187 -2.59 -13.48 -5.27
CA ILE A 187 -2.20 -13.02 -6.62
C ILE A 187 -0.94 -13.73 -7.10
N PHE A 188 0.06 -13.87 -6.22
CA PHE A 188 1.36 -14.46 -6.45
C PHE A 188 1.56 -15.70 -5.56
N PRO A 189 0.92 -16.83 -5.89
CA PRO A 189 1.06 -18.05 -5.10
C PRO A 189 2.53 -18.45 -5.00
N THR A 190 3.01 -18.62 -3.77
CA THR A 190 4.43 -18.84 -3.45
C THR A 190 4.85 -20.26 -3.85
N ARG A 191 5.19 -20.48 -5.12
CA ARG A 191 5.78 -21.74 -5.60
C ARG A 191 7.28 -21.57 -5.77
N LEU A 192 8.00 -21.63 -4.66
CA LEU A 192 9.46 -21.44 -4.62
C LEU A 192 10.21 -22.41 -5.56
N SER A 193 9.70 -23.63 -5.73
CA SER A 193 10.24 -24.63 -6.67
C SER A 193 10.11 -24.22 -8.14
N GLU A 194 9.25 -23.26 -8.46
CA GLU A 194 9.00 -22.73 -9.81
C GLU A 194 9.61 -21.31 -10.00
N GLY A 195 10.37 -20.80 -9.03
CA GLY A 195 11.02 -19.49 -9.11
C GLY A 195 10.13 -18.28 -8.75
N TRP A 196 9.03 -18.48 -8.04
CA TRP A 196 8.12 -17.38 -7.64
C TRP A 196 8.78 -16.39 -6.64
N PRO A 197 8.34 -15.12 -6.63
CA PRO A 197 8.93 -14.08 -5.80
C PRO A 197 8.71 -14.34 -4.31
N ILE A 198 9.64 -13.83 -3.51
CA ILE A 198 9.51 -13.70 -2.07
C ILE A 198 8.61 -12.50 -1.80
N ILE A 199 7.45 -12.74 -1.20
CA ILE A 199 6.50 -11.71 -0.80
C ILE A 199 6.61 -11.48 0.70
N TYR A 200 6.97 -10.27 1.10
CA TYR A 200 6.97 -9.85 2.50
C TYR A 200 6.17 -8.55 2.65
N ILE A 201 4.93 -8.68 3.10
CA ILE A 201 3.95 -7.59 3.22
C ILE A 201 3.90 -6.80 1.90
N TYR A 202 4.52 -5.61 1.86
CA TYR A 202 4.50 -4.69 0.73
C TYR A 202 5.64 -4.91 -0.27
N ASP A 203 6.59 -5.78 0.03
CA ASP A 203 7.78 -6.00 -0.79
C ASP A 203 7.65 -7.27 -1.62
N ILE A 204 7.87 -7.13 -2.93
CA ILE A 204 7.98 -8.24 -3.87
C ILE A 204 9.46 -8.34 -4.26
N THR A 205 10.09 -9.47 -3.94
CA THR A 205 11.50 -9.67 -4.24
C THR A 205 11.74 -10.90 -5.10
N ILE A 206 12.46 -10.71 -6.20
CA ILE A 206 12.91 -11.77 -7.11
C ILE A 206 14.38 -12.00 -6.83
N CYS A 207 14.77 -13.27 -6.73
CA CYS A 207 16.14 -13.66 -6.43
C CYS A 207 16.51 -14.91 -7.24
N CYS A 208 17.55 -14.82 -8.07
CA CYS A 208 17.90 -15.87 -9.03
C CYS A 208 19.41 -16.01 -9.22
N SER A 209 19.87 -17.19 -9.63
CA SER A 209 21.27 -17.45 -10.00
C SER A 209 21.56 -17.15 -11.47
N SER A 210 20.55 -17.22 -12.34
CA SER A 210 20.62 -16.93 -13.79
C SER A 210 19.87 -15.65 -14.15
N LEU A 211 20.48 -14.80 -14.98
CA LEU A 211 19.87 -13.57 -15.46
C LEU A 211 18.66 -13.84 -16.37
N CYS A 212 18.75 -14.85 -17.24
CA CYS A 212 17.69 -15.19 -18.17
C CYS A 212 16.41 -15.59 -17.41
N LEU A 213 16.56 -16.48 -16.43
CA LEU A 213 15.48 -16.89 -15.53
C LEU A 213 14.92 -15.70 -14.73
N HIS A 214 15.79 -14.80 -14.25
CA HIS A 214 15.38 -13.61 -13.52
C HIS A 214 14.46 -12.70 -14.34
N LEU A 215 14.82 -12.45 -15.60
CA LEU A 215 14.03 -11.61 -16.52
C LEU A 215 12.71 -12.29 -16.92
N GLU A 216 12.70 -13.60 -17.09
CA GLU A 216 11.49 -14.39 -17.34
C GLU A 216 10.51 -14.31 -16.17
N ILE A 217 11.00 -14.49 -14.94
CA ILE A 217 10.19 -14.37 -13.72
C ILE A 217 9.68 -12.94 -13.56
N LEU A 218 10.53 -11.94 -13.80
CA LEU A 218 10.13 -10.54 -13.75
C LEU A 218 8.97 -10.28 -14.72
N ALA A 219 9.09 -10.67 -15.99
CA ALA A 219 8.02 -10.51 -16.98
C ALA A 219 6.71 -11.16 -16.52
N ARG A 220 6.76 -12.41 -16.04
CA ARG A 220 5.57 -13.12 -15.52
C ARG A 220 4.90 -12.39 -14.34
N ILE A 221 5.68 -11.84 -13.41
CA ILE A 221 5.15 -11.07 -12.27
C ILE A 221 4.49 -9.78 -12.76
N LEU A 222 5.11 -9.08 -13.70
CA LEU A 222 4.57 -7.85 -14.28
C LEU A 222 3.25 -8.14 -15.03
N ASP A 223 3.20 -9.19 -15.86
CA ASP A 223 2.00 -9.64 -16.55
C ASP A 223 0.86 -9.97 -15.59
N LYS A 224 1.17 -10.77 -14.55
CA LYS A 224 0.18 -11.12 -13.52
C LYS A 224 -0.34 -9.88 -12.80
N GLY A 225 0.55 -8.94 -12.49
CA GLY A 225 0.22 -7.65 -11.88
C GLY A 225 -0.69 -6.80 -12.76
N ILE A 226 -0.41 -6.71 -14.06
CA ILE A 226 -1.26 -6.03 -15.05
C ILE A 226 -2.65 -6.68 -15.09
N GLY A 227 -2.71 -8.02 -15.12
CA GLY A 227 -3.97 -8.77 -15.15
C GLY A 227 -4.90 -8.52 -13.96
N VAL A 228 -4.34 -8.18 -12.79
CA VAL A 228 -5.12 -7.81 -11.59
C VAL A 228 -5.21 -6.29 -11.38
N ASN A 229 -4.79 -5.49 -12.36
CA ASN A 229 -4.75 -4.03 -12.30
C ASN A 229 -3.95 -3.49 -11.10
N MET A 230 -2.87 -4.18 -10.72
CA MET A 230 -1.94 -3.72 -9.70
C MET A 230 -0.88 -2.83 -10.35
N LYS A 231 -0.76 -1.59 -9.87
CA LYS A 231 0.27 -0.64 -10.35
C LYS A 231 1.31 -0.25 -9.31
N ILE A 232 2.62 -0.32 -9.58
CA ILE A 232 3.64 0.13 -8.61
C ILE A 232 4.44 1.32 -9.13
N SER A 233 5.16 2.00 -8.23
CA SER A 233 6.04 3.10 -8.63
C SER A 233 7.37 2.53 -9.11
N LEU A 234 7.76 2.82 -10.36
CA LEU A 234 9.06 2.41 -10.88
C LEU A 234 10.24 2.96 -10.05
N LYS A 235 10.11 4.19 -9.51
CA LYS A 235 11.10 4.82 -8.61
C LYS A 235 11.31 4.08 -7.29
N LYS A 236 10.41 3.15 -6.95
CA LYS A 236 10.45 2.31 -5.74
C LYS A 236 10.89 0.88 -6.06
N CYS A 237 11.29 0.62 -7.30
CA CYS A 237 11.87 -0.65 -7.73
C CYS A 237 13.38 -0.54 -7.73
N ASN A 238 14.06 -1.52 -7.14
CA ASN A 238 15.51 -1.65 -7.21
C ASN A 238 15.86 -2.90 -8.03
N PHE A 239 16.64 -2.73 -9.09
CA PHE A 239 17.09 -3.81 -9.94
C PHE A 239 18.60 -3.97 -9.77
N ASP A 240 19.01 -4.85 -8.86
CA ASP A 240 20.41 -5.18 -8.62
C ASP A 240 20.79 -6.42 -9.44
N LEU A 241 21.13 -6.15 -10.70
CA LEU A 241 21.67 -7.15 -11.62
C LEU A 241 23.17 -6.86 -11.70
N LYS A 242 24.03 -7.65 -11.02
CA LYS A 242 25.49 -7.44 -10.93
C LYS A 242 26.05 -6.59 -12.09
N ASN A 243 26.50 -5.36 -11.76
CA ASN A 243 26.91 -4.24 -12.64
C ASN A 243 25.83 -3.22 -13.07
N LEU A 244 24.61 -3.29 -12.55
CA LEU A 244 23.58 -2.26 -12.74
C LEU A 244 23.08 -1.75 -11.38
N ARG A 245 23.56 -0.58 -10.95
CA ARG A 245 22.84 0.27 -9.99
C ARG A 245 22.01 1.24 -10.82
N LEU A 246 20.70 1.00 -10.91
CA LEU A 246 19.77 1.81 -11.73
C LEU A 246 19.39 3.16 -11.08
N TRP A 247 20.05 3.55 -10.00
CA TRP A 247 19.81 4.83 -9.30
C TRP A 247 20.39 6.05 -10.05
N ASP A 248 21.37 5.86 -10.95
CA ASP A 248 22.14 6.98 -11.51
C ASP A 248 21.61 7.55 -12.84
N MET A 249 20.55 7.01 -13.45
CA MET A 249 20.20 7.39 -14.85
C MET A 249 18.74 7.72 -15.16
N LEU A 250 17.85 7.86 -14.17
CA LEU A 250 16.47 8.33 -14.43
C LEU A 250 16.22 9.79 -14.00
N PHE A 251 17.28 10.55 -13.70
CA PHE A 251 17.22 11.99 -13.39
C PHE A 251 18.23 12.84 -14.19
N LEU A 252 18.80 12.29 -15.27
CA LEU A 252 19.67 13.02 -16.21
C LEU A 252 19.10 12.99 -17.64
N GLY A 253 17.81 13.27 -17.76
CA GLY A 253 17.11 13.53 -19.02
C GLY A 253 15.85 14.32 -18.76
#